data_AF-A0A3A1R6Z9-F1
#
_entry.id   AF-A0A3A1R6Z9-F1
#
_cell.length_a   1.000
_cell.length_b   1.000
_cell.length_c   1.000
_cell.angle_alpha   90.00
_cell.angle_beta   90.00
_cell.angle_gamma   90.00
#
_symmetry.space_group_name_H-M   'P 1'
#
loop_
_entity.id
_entity.type
_entity.pdbx_description
1 polymer ?
#
loop_
_entity_poly.entity_id
_entity_poly.type
_entity_poly.pdbx_seq_one_letter_code
_entity_poly.pdbx_strand_id
1 'polypeptide(L)'
;MSQTLYVPISAVFITVYKGGWKWKAGYSLYFYLIEKWFLKLGLYKVNWWKTYYTPIFLMVNFFLNDGVYRLLKDKKKWALANSQYLSLMVTGISLLYCTAAGRQLRFGFSRYHSWKEHFMIAPLYSMVLSFVGVLLSFKEHVIYRVVFLSSCILFDLLLIKTGILKMKITQIAGNIPFHIFMIFMSRFLHNSIYKWGAD
;
A
#
# COMPACT_ATOMS: atom_id res chain seq x y z
N MET A 1 12.44 -9.69 11.86
CA MET A 1 11.55 -8.66 11.29
C MET A 1 12.06 -8.04 9.98
N SER A 2 13.35 -8.13 9.63
CA SER A 2 13.88 -7.61 8.37
C SER A 2 13.36 -8.34 7.11
N GLN A 3 13.25 -9.67 7.16
CA GLN A 3 12.97 -10.51 5.98
C GLN A 3 11.63 -10.20 5.29
N THR A 4 10.59 -9.86 6.05
CA THR A 4 9.25 -9.55 5.52
C THR A 4 9.23 -8.30 4.64
N LEU A 5 10.19 -7.38 4.81
CA LEU A 5 10.29 -6.17 4.00
C LEU A 5 11.24 -6.36 2.81
N TYR A 6 12.39 -7.01 3.00
CA TYR A 6 13.39 -7.17 1.93
C TYR A 6 12.95 -8.16 0.84
N VAL A 7 12.21 -9.21 1.21
CA VAL A 7 11.75 -10.25 0.28
C VAL A 7 10.78 -9.70 -0.78
N PRO A 8 9.69 -8.99 -0.43
CA PRO A 8 8.78 -8.42 -1.42
C PRO A 8 9.45 -7.37 -2.31
N ILE A 9 10.31 -6.51 -1.75
CA ILE A 9 11.02 -5.47 -2.51
C ILE A 9 11.92 -6.10 -3.58
N SER A 10 12.68 -7.12 -3.18
CA SER A 10 13.56 -7.86 -4.10
C SER A 10 12.76 -8.64 -5.13
N ALA A 11 11.60 -9.19 -4.75
CA ALA A 11 10.69 -9.89 -5.65
C ALA A 11 10.15 -8.97 -6.76
N VAL A 12 9.72 -7.76 -6.39
CA VAL A 12 9.27 -6.73 -7.33
C VAL A 12 10.41 -6.30 -8.25
N PHE A 13 11.59 -6.01 -7.70
CA PHE A 13 12.76 -5.60 -8.48
C PHE A 13 13.10 -6.62 -9.57
N ILE A 14 13.27 -7.89 -9.22
CA ILE A 14 13.62 -8.95 -10.18
C ILE A 14 12.56 -9.14 -11.27
N THR A 15 11.29 -8.98 -10.90
CA THR A 15 10.18 -9.11 -11.86
C THR A 15 10.15 -7.95 -12.84
N VAL A 16 10.43 -6.72 -12.37
CA VAL A 16 10.53 -5.53 -13.24
C VAL A 16 11.69 -5.65 -14.23
N TYR A 17 12.84 -6.17 -13.79
CA TYR A 17 14.01 -6.37 -14.67
C TYR A 17 13.91 -7.61 -15.58
N LYS A 18 12.74 -8.28 -15.63
CA LYS A 18 12.51 -9.49 -16.45
C LYS A 18 13.57 -10.58 -16.24
N GLY A 19 14.10 -10.69 -15.03
CA GLY A 19 15.05 -11.75 -14.70
C GLY A 19 14.40 -13.12 -14.90
N GLY A 20 14.91 -13.91 -15.84
CA GLY A 20 14.41 -15.27 -16.08
C GLY A 20 14.51 -16.15 -14.83
N TRP A 21 13.92 -17.36 -14.86
CA TRP A 21 13.88 -18.27 -13.71
C TRP A 21 15.27 -18.58 -13.09
N LYS A 22 16.34 -18.55 -13.89
CA LYS A 22 17.73 -18.69 -13.40
C LYS A 22 18.12 -17.57 -12.43
N TRP A 23 17.74 -16.33 -12.70
CA TRP A 23 17.98 -15.19 -11.80
C TRP A 23 17.15 -15.29 -10.52
N LYS A 24 15.88 -15.71 -10.63
CA LYS A 24 14.99 -15.92 -9.47
C LYS A 24 15.51 -17.02 -8.54
N ALA A 25 16.03 -18.11 -9.11
CA ALA A 25 16.70 -19.16 -8.36
C ALA A 25 17.99 -18.67 -7.70
N GLY A 26 18.82 -17.93 -8.43
CA GLY A 26 20.04 -17.33 -7.88
C GLY A 26 19.77 -16.40 -6.71
N TYR A 27 18.77 -15.52 -6.81
CA TYR A 27 18.38 -14.63 -5.71
C TYR A 27 17.80 -15.38 -4.52
N SER A 28 16.97 -16.40 -4.76
CA SER A 28 16.44 -17.24 -3.68
C SER A 28 17.57 -17.93 -2.90
N LEU A 29 18.58 -18.43 -3.62
CA LEU A 29 19.76 -19.04 -3.03
C LEU A 29 20.61 -18.00 -2.29
N TYR A 30 20.81 -16.81 -2.86
CA TYR A 30 21.54 -15.72 -2.22
C TYR A 30 20.92 -15.32 -0.87
N PHE A 31 19.60 -15.13 -0.82
CA PHE A 31 18.91 -14.84 0.43
C PHE A 31 19.03 -15.96 1.45
N TYR A 32 18.91 -17.22 1.02
CA TYR A 32 19.13 -18.39 1.87
C TYR A 32 20.55 -18.42 2.47
N LEU A 33 21.58 -18.10 1.68
CA LEU A 33 22.97 -18.06 2.15
C LEU A 33 23.21 -16.97 3.17
N ILE A 34 22.72 -15.74 2.92
CA ILE A 34 22.78 -14.65 3.90
C ILE A 34 22.09 -15.04 5.20
N GLU A 35 20.91 -15.63 5.09
CA GLU A 35 20.14 -16.05 6.26
C GLU A 35 20.89 -17.07 7.11
N LYS A 36 21.45 -18.09 6.45
CA LYS A 36 22.27 -19.12 7.12
C LYS A 36 23.53 -18.52 7.75
N TRP A 37 24.15 -17.53 7.11
CA TRP A 37 25.33 -16.85 7.63
C TRP A 37 25.01 -16.03 8.88
N PHE A 38 23.91 -15.27 8.88
CA PHE A 38 23.49 -14.49 10.06
C PHE A 38 23.08 -15.37 11.24
N LEU A 39 22.51 -16.55 10.99
CA LEU A 39 22.25 -17.55 12.03
C LEU A 39 23.54 -18.08 12.64
N LYS A 40 24.55 -18.36 11.81
CA LYS A 40 25.87 -18.79 12.28
C LYS A 40 26.56 -17.73 13.13
N LEU A 41 26.36 -16.45 12.80
CA LEU A 41 26.88 -15.31 13.57
C LEU A 41 26.07 -15.01 14.86
N GLY A 42 24.97 -15.72 15.11
CA GLY A 42 24.15 -15.52 16.32
C GLY A 42 23.41 -14.17 16.37
N LEU A 43 23.32 -13.44 15.25
CA LEU A 43 22.72 -12.10 15.18
C LEU A 43 21.22 -12.10 15.53
N TYR A 44 20.54 -13.23 15.33
CA TYR A 44 19.16 -13.43 15.77
C TYR A 44 18.88 -14.93 15.95
N LYS A 45 17.95 -15.25 16.86
CA LYS A 45 17.46 -16.62 17.08
C LYS A 45 16.13 -16.80 16.37
N VAL A 46 15.98 -17.95 15.71
CA VAL A 46 14.73 -18.28 15.02
C VAL A 46 14.04 -19.44 15.71
N ASN A 47 12.90 -19.15 16.31
CA ASN A 47 12.14 -20.14 17.07
C ASN A 47 11.04 -20.82 16.24
N TRP A 48 10.51 -20.16 15.19
CA TRP A 48 9.35 -20.64 14.42
C TRP A 48 9.61 -20.75 12.90
N TRP A 49 10.52 -19.95 12.33
CA TRP A 49 10.75 -19.86 10.89
C TRP A 49 12.02 -20.60 10.44
N LYS A 50 11.90 -21.79 9.86
CA LYS A 50 13.09 -22.52 9.44
C LYS A 50 13.67 -21.91 8.15
N THR A 51 14.99 -21.78 8.06
CA THR A 51 15.73 -21.12 6.97
C THR A 51 15.37 -21.65 5.58
N TYR A 52 15.03 -22.94 5.48
CA TYR A 52 14.63 -23.55 4.21
C TYR A 52 13.25 -23.11 3.71
N TYR A 53 12.42 -22.47 4.55
CA TYR A 53 11.16 -21.88 4.11
C TYR A 53 11.38 -20.65 3.24
N THR A 54 12.44 -19.86 3.50
CA THR A 54 12.73 -18.63 2.77
C THR A 54 12.84 -18.82 1.24
N PRO A 55 13.65 -19.75 0.70
CA PRO A 55 13.69 -19.97 -0.74
C PRO A 55 12.36 -20.47 -1.31
N ILE A 56 11.61 -21.28 -0.56
CA ILE A 56 10.29 -21.78 -0.99
C ILE A 56 9.29 -20.62 -1.09
N PHE A 57 9.17 -19.79 -0.05
CA PHE A 57 8.28 -18.64 -0.06
C PHE A 57 8.69 -17.58 -1.08
N LEU A 58 9.99 -17.40 -1.32
CA LEU A 58 10.49 -16.54 -2.39
C LEU A 58 10.03 -17.04 -3.76
N MET A 59 10.17 -18.33 -4.04
CA MET A 59 9.70 -18.93 -5.29
C MET A 59 8.19 -18.81 -5.48
N VAL A 60 7.41 -19.05 -4.42
CA VAL A 60 5.96 -18.84 -4.44
C VAL A 60 5.63 -17.38 -4.72
N ASN A 61 6.32 -16.42 -4.08
CA ASN A 61 6.14 -14.99 -4.35
C ASN A 61 6.47 -14.63 -5.79
N PHE A 62 7.58 -15.12 -6.34
CA PHE A 62 7.93 -14.88 -7.73
C PHE A 62 6.89 -15.42 -8.70
N PHE A 63 6.33 -16.59 -8.41
CA PHE A 63 5.27 -17.19 -9.22
C PHE A 63 3.98 -16.36 -9.18
N LEU A 64 3.56 -15.93 -7.98
CA LEU A 64 2.40 -15.06 -7.81
C LEU A 64 2.60 -13.72 -8.54
N ASN A 65 3.79 -13.12 -8.42
CA ASN A 65 4.08 -11.85 -9.06
C ASN A 65 4.09 -11.96 -10.59
N ASP A 66 4.61 -13.05 -11.15
CA ASP A 66 4.51 -13.33 -12.59
C ASP A 66 3.05 -13.49 -13.03
N GLY A 67 2.23 -14.16 -12.21
CA GLY A 67 0.80 -14.30 -12.47
C GLY A 67 0.09 -12.95 -12.52
N VAL A 68 0.31 -12.10 -11.53
CA VAL A 68 -0.23 -10.73 -11.50
C VAL A 68 0.29 -9.92 -12.69
N TYR A 69 1.59 -10.00 -13.00
CA TYR A 69 2.19 -9.30 -14.13
C TYR A 69 1.53 -9.69 -15.46
N ARG A 70 1.27 -10.99 -15.69
CA ARG A 70 0.54 -11.46 -16.88
C ARG A 70 -0.88 -10.92 -16.93
N LEU A 71 -1.61 -10.95 -15.82
CA LEU A 71 -2.97 -10.42 -15.75
C LEU A 71 -3.04 -8.92 -16.05
N LEU A 72 -2.03 -8.15 -15.62
CA LEU A 72 -1.89 -6.73 -15.94
C LEU A 72 -1.53 -6.51 -17.41
N LYS A 73 -0.62 -7.32 -17.96
CA LYS A 73 -0.25 -7.29 -19.37
C LYS A 73 -1.45 -7.61 -20.29
N ASP A 74 -2.27 -8.58 -19.89
CA ASP A 74 -3.51 -8.96 -20.59
C ASP A 74 -4.64 -7.95 -20.41
N LYS A 75 -4.37 -6.82 -19.73
CA LYS A 75 -5.30 -5.73 -19.45
C LYS A 75 -6.65 -6.19 -18.88
N LYS A 76 -6.64 -7.22 -18.03
CA LYS A 76 -7.85 -7.69 -17.36
C LYS A 76 -8.39 -6.56 -16.47
N LYS A 77 -9.60 -6.07 -16.75
CA LYS A 77 -10.19 -4.89 -16.09
C LYS A 77 -10.17 -4.97 -14.56
N TRP A 78 -10.50 -6.14 -14.00
CA TRP A 78 -10.49 -6.36 -12.56
C TRP A 78 -9.08 -6.32 -11.97
N ALA A 79 -8.06 -6.81 -12.69
CA ALA A 79 -6.67 -6.80 -12.22
C ALA A 79 -6.12 -5.37 -12.20
N LEU A 80 -6.39 -4.58 -13.25
CA LEU A 80 -6.03 -3.16 -13.31
C LEU A 80 -6.71 -2.36 -12.19
N ALA A 81 -8.00 -2.59 -11.95
CA ALA A 81 -8.75 -1.94 -10.87
C ALA A 81 -8.19 -2.31 -9.48
N ASN A 82 -7.86 -3.59 -9.26
CA ASN A 82 -7.25 -4.03 -8.01
C ASN A 82 -5.85 -3.44 -7.81
N SER A 83 -5.02 -3.39 -8.84
CA SER A 83 -3.70 -2.74 -8.74
C SER A 83 -3.83 -1.26 -8.42
N GLN A 84 -4.74 -0.55 -9.07
CA GLN A 84 -5.00 0.86 -8.75
C GLN A 84 -5.49 1.02 -7.31
N TYR A 85 -6.42 0.18 -6.86
CA TYR A 85 -6.95 0.18 -5.50
C TYR A 85 -5.85 -0.04 -4.46
N LEU A 86 -5.03 -1.08 -4.62
CA LEU A 86 -3.96 -1.41 -3.69
C LEU A 86 -2.88 -0.32 -3.67
N SER A 87 -2.51 0.23 -4.84
CA SER A 87 -1.56 1.34 -4.92
C SER A 87 -2.08 2.57 -4.20
N LEU A 88 -3.34 2.96 -4.43
CA LEU A 88 -3.95 4.12 -3.79
C LEU A 88 -4.07 3.92 -2.27
N MET A 89 -4.41 2.71 -1.82
CA MET A 89 -4.48 2.35 -0.41
C MET A 89 -3.11 2.46 0.27
N VAL A 90 -2.06 1.88 -0.31
CA VAL A 90 -0.71 1.97 0.25
C VAL A 90 -0.22 3.41 0.30
N THR A 91 -0.47 4.21 -0.74
CA THR A 91 -0.14 5.64 -0.74
C THR A 91 -0.89 6.39 0.36
N GLY A 92 -2.20 6.15 0.49
CA GLY A 92 -3.03 6.78 1.51
C GLY A 92 -2.59 6.45 2.93
N ILE A 93 -2.34 5.17 3.23
CA ILE A 93 -1.81 4.72 4.52
C ILE A 93 -0.47 5.37 4.82
N SER A 94 0.44 5.40 3.84
CA SER A 94 1.78 5.99 4.01
C SER A 94 1.71 7.47 4.38
N LEU A 95 0.85 8.22 3.69
CA LEU A 95 0.61 9.64 3.99
C LEU A 95 -0.02 9.84 5.37
N LEU A 96 -1.01 9.02 5.76
CA LEU A 96 -1.62 9.09 7.09
C LEU A 96 -0.60 8.84 8.21
N TYR A 97 0.36 7.95 7.99
CA TYR A 97 1.44 7.74 8.94
C TYR A 97 2.40 8.93 9.01
N CYS A 98 2.70 9.58 7.88
CA CYS A 98 3.45 10.83 7.86
C CYS A 98 2.73 11.94 8.64
N THR A 99 1.42 12.12 8.44
CA THR A 99 0.64 13.15 9.15
C THR A 99 0.48 12.82 10.65
N ALA A 100 0.39 11.54 11.01
CA ALA A 100 0.38 11.10 12.39
C ALA A 100 1.71 11.30 13.11
N ALA A 101 2.84 11.06 12.43
CA ALA A 101 4.17 11.36 12.93
C ALA A 101 4.33 12.87 13.19
N GLY A 102 3.81 13.71 12.29
CA GLY A 102 3.71 15.16 12.45
C GLY A 102 2.71 15.64 13.51
N ARG A 103 2.02 14.73 14.22
CA ARG A 103 0.96 15.01 15.22
C ARG A 103 -0.21 15.84 14.67
N GLN A 104 -0.44 15.81 13.36
CA GLN A 104 -1.52 16.55 12.71
C GLN A 104 -2.84 15.79 12.75
N LEU A 105 -2.79 14.47 12.60
CA LEU A 105 -3.96 13.60 12.52
C LEU A 105 -3.74 12.34 13.37
N ARG A 106 -4.71 11.98 14.22
CA ARG A 106 -4.72 10.68 14.91
C ARG A 106 -6.11 10.07 14.88
N PHE A 107 -6.12 8.76 14.68
CA PHE A 107 -7.31 7.92 14.82
C PHE A 107 -7.22 7.19 16.16
N GLY A 108 -8.37 6.98 16.79
CA GLY A 108 -8.46 6.28 18.06
C GLY A 108 -9.88 6.35 18.61
N PHE A 109 -10.20 5.50 19.58
CA PHE A 109 -11.50 5.58 20.24
C PHE A 109 -11.37 6.42 21.52
N SER A 110 -12.40 7.22 21.81
CA SER A 110 -12.51 7.92 23.11
C SER A 110 -11.37 8.90 23.42
N ARG A 111 -11.17 9.24 24.71
CA ARG A 111 -10.34 10.35 25.20
C ARG A 111 -8.84 10.17 24.94
N TYR A 112 -8.37 8.92 24.82
CA TYR A 112 -6.96 8.57 24.64
C TYR A 112 -6.75 7.80 23.34
N HIS A 113 -6.22 8.49 22.33
CA HIS A 113 -5.89 7.87 21.05
C HIS A 113 -4.49 7.26 21.11
N SER A 114 -4.43 5.93 21.14
CA SER A 114 -3.18 5.17 21.13
C SER A 114 -2.66 4.97 19.71
N TRP A 115 -1.34 4.78 19.58
CA TRP A 115 -0.73 4.38 18.30
C TRP A 115 -1.32 3.07 17.78
N LYS A 116 -1.63 2.11 18.67
CA LYS A 116 -2.23 0.83 18.31
C LYS A 116 -3.56 1.01 17.57
N GLU A 117 -4.44 1.87 18.09
CA GLU A 117 -5.72 2.15 17.44
C GLU A 117 -5.53 2.88 16.12
N HIS A 118 -4.61 3.84 16.07
CA HIS A 118 -4.30 4.53 14.82
C HIS A 118 -3.84 3.56 13.72
N PHE A 119 -2.93 2.65 14.04
CA PHE A 119 -2.44 1.64 13.11
C PHE A 119 -3.51 0.61 12.69
N MET A 120 -4.57 0.46 13.48
CA MET A 120 -5.71 -0.40 13.16
C MET A 120 -6.76 0.30 12.29
N ILE A 121 -7.06 1.57 12.60
CA ILE A 121 -8.15 2.33 11.96
C ILE A 121 -7.69 3.02 10.66
N ALA A 122 -6.47 3.55 10.62
CA ALA A 122 -5.97 4.26 9.44
C ALA A 122 -5.99 3.40 8.15
N PRO A 123 -5.63 2.10 8.19
CA PRO A 123 -5.79 1.23 7.02
C PRO A 123 -7.24 1.08 6.58
N LEU A 124 -8.18 0.89 7.52
CA LEU A 124 -9.61 0.77 7.20
C LEU A 124 -10.16 2.05 6.57
N TYR A 125 -9.77 3.20 7.11
CA TYR A 125 -10.10 4.50 6.53
C TYR A 125 -9.57 4.63 5.10
N SER A 126 -8.29 4.28 4.88
CA SER A 126 -7.67 4.35 3.57
C SER A 126 -8.28 3.35 2.57
N MET A 127 -8.72 2.17 3.04
CA MET A 127 -9.46 1.19 2.22
C MET A 127 -10.74 1.80 1.65
N VAL A 128 -11.54 2.49 2.48
CA VAL A 128 -12.79 3.12 2.04
C VAL A 128 -12.51 4.23 1.04
N LEU A 129 -11.59 5.14 1.35
CA LEU A 129 -11.26 6.24 0.44
C LEU A 129 -10.68 5.75 -0.89
N SER A 130 -9.84 4.72 -0.85
CA SER A 130 -9.24 4.15 -2.06
C SER A 130 -10.29 3.48 -2.94
N PHE A 131 -11.29 2.84 -2.33
CA PHE A 131 -12.40 2.24 -3.09
C PHE A 131 -13.21 3.32 -3.82
N VAL A 132 -13.60 4.38 -3.11
CA VAL A 132 -14.31 5.53 -3.70
C VAL A 132 -13.44 6.18 -4.79
N GLY A 133 -12.14 6.37 -4.51
CA GLY A 133 -11.18 6.94 -5.44
C GLY A 133 -11.08 6.16 -6.73
N VAL A 134 -11.03 4.83 -6.67
CA VAL A 134 -11.02 3.97 -7.87
C VAL A 134 -12.32 4.09 -8.64
N LEU A 135 -13.48 4.00 -7.98
CA LEU A 135 -14.79 4.11 -8.65
C LEU A 135 -14.94 5.44 -9.42
N LEU A 136 -14.52 6.55 -8.81
CA LEU A 136 -14.64 7.88 -9.41
C LEU A 136 -13.56 8.14 -10.47
N SER A 137 -12.39 7.48 -10.39
CA SER A 137 -11.29 7.68 -11.35
C SER A 137 -11.60 7.24 -12.78
N PHE A 138 -12.54 6.31 -12.94
CA PHE A 138 -13.04 5.86 -14.25
C PHE A 138 -13.79 6.94 -15.01
N LYS A 139 -14.16 8.03 -14.35
CA LYS A 139 -14.90 9.14 -14.95
C LYS A 139 -13.95 10.32 -15.14
N GLU A 140 -13.95 10.90 -16.34
CA GLU A 140 -12.95 11.92 -16.70
C GLU A 140 -13.31 13.32 -16.21
N HIS A 141 -14.61 13.60 -16.07
CA HIS A 141 -15.12 14.93 -15.78
C HIS A 141 -14.70 15.43 -14.39
N VAL A 142 -14.41 16.73 -14.29
CA VAL A 142 -13.98 17.40 -13.06
C VAL A 142 -15.00 17.27 -11.93
N ILE A 143 -16.30 17.16 -12.26
CA ILE A 143 -17.39 16.95 -11.29
C ILE A 143 -17.10 15.75 -10.38
N TYR A 144 -16.54 14.66 -10.89
CA TYR A 144 -16.25 13.46 -10.09
C TYR A 144 -15.08 13.66 -9.11
N ARG A 145 -14.20 14.63 -9.39
CA ARG A 145 -13.12 15.03 -8.47
C ARG A 145 -13.70 15.86 -7.32
N VAL A 146 -14.65 16.74 -7.62
CA VAL A 146 -15.40 17.48 -6.60
C VAL A 146 -16.20 16.50 -5.74
N VAL A 147 -16.91 15.55 -6.34
CA VAL A 147 -17.62 14.48 -5.62
C VAL A 147 -16.67 13.69 -4.73
N PHE A 148 -15.48 13.32 -5.22
CA PHE A 148 -14.49 12.61 -4.41
C PHE A 148 -14.05 13.46 -3.20
N LEU A 149 -13.69 14.73 -3.43
CA LEU A 149 -13.30 15.66 -2.36
C LEU A 149 -14.42 15.81 -1.31
N SER A 150 -15.65 16.03 -1.76
CA SER A 150 -16.83 16.13 -0.90
C SER A 150 -17.04 14.85 -0.09
N SER A 151 -16.85 13.67 -0.69
CA SER A 151 -16.97 12.39 0.01
C SER A 151 -15.91 12.21 1.09
N CYS A 152 -14.65 12.62 0.82
CA CYS A 152 -13.58 12.60 1.81
C CYS A 152 -13.88 13.51 2.99
N ILE A 153 -14.29 14.76 2.72
CA ILE A 153 -14.65 15.74 3.76
C ILE A 153 -15.84 15.23 4.58
N LEU A 154 -16.87 14.69 3.93
CA LEU A 154 -18.03 14.13 4.63
C LEU A 154 -17.62 12.97 5.54
N PHE A 155 -16.75 12.08 5.05
CA PHE A 155 -16.27 10.94 5.83
C PHE A 155 -15.43 11.39 7.04
N ASP A 156 -14.56 12.38 6.87
CA ASP A 156 -13.82 13.00 7.97
C ASP A 156 -14.77 13.60 9.02
N LEU A 157 -15.80 14.33 8.58
CA LEU A 157 -16.79 14.92 9.48
C LEU A 157 -17.57 13.86 10.27
N LEU A 158 -17.94 12.73 9.62
CA LEU A 158 -18.57 11.60 10.29
C LEU A 158 -17.65 10.98 11.35
N LEU A 159 -16.36 10.84 11.04
CA LEU A 159 -15.37 10.28 11.98
C LEU A 159 -15.04 11.23 13.13
N ILE A 160 -15.06 12.54 12.89
CA ILE A 160 -14.93 13.56 13.94
C ILE A 160 -16.16 13.53 14.84
N LYS A 161 -17.37 13.47 14.27
CA LYS A 161 -18.63 13.43 15.03
C LYS A 161 -18.73 12.18 15.91
N THR A 162 -18.23 11.04 15.45
CA THR A 162 -18.17 9.79 16.23
C THR A 162 -17.00 9.75 17.22
N GLY A 163 -16.10 10.74 17.19
CA GLY A 163 -14.92 10.81 18.05
C GLY A 163 -13.81 9.82 17.69
N ILE A 164 -13.89 9.17 16.52
CA ILE A 164 -12.89 8.24 16.00
C ILE A 164 -11.67 8.98 15.43
N LEU A 165 -11.90 10.17 14.88
CA LEU A 165 -10.88 11.04 14.31
C LEU A 165 -10.71 12.28 15.19
N LYS A 166 -9.53 12.42 15.81
CA LYS A 166 -9.17 13.62 16.57
C LYS A 166 -8.34 14.55 15.72
N MET A 167 -8.93 15.69 15.38
CA MET A 167 -8.29 16.75 14.61
C MET A 167 -8.67 18.10 15.20
N LYS A 168 -7.73 19.04 15.32
CA LYS A 168 -8.04 20.42 15.72
C LYS A 168 -8.79 21.12 14.58
N ILE A 169 -9.66 22.07 14.88
CA ILE A 169 -10.41 22.83 13.85
C ILE A 169 -9.46 23.49 12.84
N THR A 170 -8.32 24.03 13.30
CA THR A 170 -7.28 24.60 12.44
C THR A 170 -6.58 23.57 11.54
N GLN A 171 -6.62 22.29 11.90
CA GLN A 171 -6.05 21.19 11.13
C GLN A 171 -7.03 20.62 10.09
N ILE A 172 -8.34 20.93 10.17
CA ILE A 172 -9.33 20.52 9.15
C ILE A 172 -8.96 21.11 7.79
N ALA A 173 -8.69 22.42 7.75
CA ALA A 173 -8.22 23.07 6.53
C ALA A 173 -6.86 22.52 6.07
N GLY A 174 -5.99 22.16 7.03
CA GLY A 174 -4.71 21.51 6.76
C GLY A 174 -4.80 20.10 6.17
N ASN A 175 -5.96 19.43 6.25
CA ASN A 175 -6.18 18.10 5.66
C ASN A 175 -6.67 18.18 4.20
N ILE A 176 -7.10 19.36 3.73
CA ILE A 176 -7.54 19.57 2.34
C ILE A 176 -6.41 19.25 1.33
N PRO A 177 -5.14 19.71 1.53
CA PRO A 177 -4.03 19.32 0.68
C PRO A 177 -3.83 17.80 0.58
N PHE A 178 -4.03 17.06 1.68
CA PHE A 178 -3.94 15.60 1.68
C PHE A 178 -5.02 14.98 0.76
N HIS A 179 -6.26 15.46 0.85
CA HIS A 179 -7.35 14.97 -0.02
C HIS A 179 -7.14 15.32 -1.49
N ILE A 180 -6.69 16.55 -1.78
CA ILE A 180 -6.33 16.97 -3.13
C ILE A 180 -5.21 16.09 -3.68
N PHE A 181 -4.19 15.78 -2.88
CA PHE A 181 -3.13 14.86 -3.26
C PHE A 181 -3.67 13.46 -3.58
N MET A 182 -4.57 12.92 -2.75
CA MET A 182 -5.18 11.61 -2.99
C MET A 182 -6.03 11.58 -4.27
N ILE A 183 -6.76 12.66 -4.58
CA ILE A 183 -7.52 12.80 -5.82
C ILE A 183 -6.58 12.81 -7.03
N PHE A 184 -5.51 13.60 -6.94
CA PHE A 184 -4.47 13.65 -7.96
C PHE A 184 -3.85 12.27 -8.18
N MET A 185 -3.42 11.60 -7.10
CA MET A 185 -2.82 10.27 -7.15
C MET A 185 -3.77 9.23 -7.72
N SER A 186 -5.06 9.28 -7.38
CA SER A 186 -6.05 8.36 -7.93
C SER A 186 -6.11 8.45 -9.47
N ARG A 187 -6.15 9.66 -10.03
CA ARG A 187 -6.17 9.85 -11.49
C ARG A 187 -4.82 9.56 -12.14
N PHE A 188 -3.73 9.96 -11.49
CA PHE A 188 -2.38 9.64 -11.94
C PHE A 188 -2.21 8.13 -12.07
N LEU A 189 -2.51 7.36 -11.02
CA LEU A 189 -2.42 5.90 -11.01
C LEU A 189 -3.35 5.26 -12.04
N HIS A 190 -4.59 5.76 -12.17
CA HIS A 190 -5.51 5.29 -13.22
C HIS A 190 -4.88 5.43 -14.60
N ASN A 191 -4.41 6.63 -14.94
CA ASN A 191 -3.78 6.88 -16.24
C ASN A 191 -2.53 6.04 -16.43
N SER A 192 -1.64 5.97 -15.43
CA SER A 192 -0.41 5.19 -15.51
C SER A 192 -0.69 3.71 -15.72
N ILE A 193 -1.58 3.11 -14.92
CA ILE A 193 -1.84 1.65 -14.96
C ILE A 193 -2.62 1.26 -16.22
N TYR A 194 -3.62 2.04 -16.64
CA TYR A 194 -4.46 1.69 -17.79
C TYR A 194 -3.77 1.99 -19.13
N LYS A 195 -2.92 3.02 -19.20
CA LYS A 195 -2.13 3.34 -20.41
C LYS A 195 -0.84 2.53 -20.51
N TRP A 196 -0.38 1.89 -19.43
CA TRP A 196 0.81 1.04 -19.44
C TRP A 196 0.70 -0.07 -20.50
N GLY A 197 1.76 -0.23 -21.31
CA GLY A 197 1.84 -1.23 -22.36
C GLY A 197 0.86 -1.02 -23.53
N ALA A 198 0.51 0.24 -23.84
CA ALA A 198 -0.26 0.60 -25.04
C ALA A 198 0.62 0.93 -26.26
N ASP A 199 1.92 0.66 -26.17
CA ASP A 199 2.91 0.79 -27.26
C ASP A 199 3.24 -0.59 -27.84
#